data_AF-A0A9J8A0K7-F1
#
_entry.id   AF-A0A9J8A0K7-F1
#
_cell.length_a   1.000
_cell.length_b   1.000
_cell.length_c   1.000
_cell.angle_alpha   90.00
_cell.angle_beta   90.00
_cell.angle_gamma   90.00
#
_symmetry.space_group_name_H-M   'P 1'
#
loop_
_entity.id
_entity.type
_entity.pdbx_description
1 polymer ?
#
loop_
_entity_poly.entity_id
_entity_poly.type
_entity_poly.pdbx_seq_one_letter_code
_entity_poly.pdbx_strand_id
1 'polypeptide(L)'
;MASEVNDILALQDPNLVISKVFKLCITQGDFATLKEGCWLNDKVINFYLSLLMKRNRDQLGSLKVFSFSTFFYSKLQSGEGHAVVKNWTKTQDLFLFDLVFVPLHLSMHWALAVIDFKSQTIQCYDSMGQRHDDIFFVCKYADFLSQGKPLTFRKCDIPVFRKIMVWEITHQKIL
;
A
#
# COMPACT_ATOMS: atom_id res chain seq x y z
N MET A 1 -18.37 22.40 -10.04
CA MET A 1 -18.08 21.08 -9.45
C MET A 1 -18.82 19.95 -10.14
N ALA A 2 -20.15 19.77 -9.98
CA ALA A 2 -20.85 18.65 -10.64
C ALA A 2 -20.86 18.75 -12.18
N SER A 3 -21.01 19.96 -12.73
CA SER A 3 -20.91 20.22 -14.18
C SER A 3 -19.51 19.90 -14.72
N GLU A 4 -18.47 20.43 -14.08
CA GLU A 4 -17.07 20.20 -14.49
C GLU A 4 -16.67 18.71 -14.42
N VAL A 5 -17.16 17.97 -13.41
CA VAL A 5 -16.92 16.52 -13.31
C VAL A 5 -17.58 15.79 -14.47
N ASN A 6 -18.82 16.15 -14.81
CA ASN A 6 -19.52 15.55 -15.95
C ASN A 6 -18.85 15.89 -17.28
N ASP A 7 -18.35 17.11 -17.43
CA ASP A 7 -17.63 17.56 -18.63
C ASP A 7 -16.33 16.76 -18.81
N ILE A 8 -15.57 16.54 -17.74
CA ILE A 8 -14.35 15.71 -17.77
C ILE A 8 -14.72 14.26 -18.12
N LEU A 9 -15.75 13.68 -17.49
CA LEU A 9 -16.16 12.28 -17.74
C LEU A 9 -16.75 12.06 -19.15
N ALA A 10 -17.24 13.12 -19.81
CA ALA A 10 -17.78 13.09 -21.16
C ALA A 10 -16.70 13.10 -22.26
N LEU A 11 -15.44 13.43 -21.94
CA LEU A 11 -14.33 13.40 -22.90
C LEU A 11 -14.09 11.96 -23.39
N GLN A 12 -13.85 11.81 -24.70
CA GLN A 12 -13.76 10.51 -25.36
C GLN A 12 -12.34 10.08 -25.77
N ASP A 13 -11.36 10.99 -25.76
CA ASP A 13 -9.97 10.63 -26.10
C ASP A 13 -9.27 9.99 -24.89
N PRO A 14 -8.98 8.67 -24.90
CA PRO A 14 -8.39 7.97 -23.76
C PRO A 14 -6.95 8.42 -23.44
N ASN A 15 -6.25 9.03 -24.39
CA ASN A 15 -4.85 9.45 -24.25
C ASN A 15 -4.72 10.90 -23.77
N LEU A 16 -5.82 11.65 -23.74
CA LEU A 16 -5.84 13.03 -23.28
C LEU A 16 -5.38 13.10 -21.81
N VAL A 17 -4.33 13.89 -21.56
CA VAL A 17 -3.81 14.10 -20.20
C VAL A 17 -4.71 15.09 -19.47
N ILE A 18 -5.35 14.63 -18.39
CA ILE A 18 -6.25 15.43 -17.57
C ILE A 18 -5.48 16.16 -16.46
N SER A 19 -4.48 15.50 -15.86
CA SER A 19 -3.64 16.12 -14.84
C SER A 19 -2.25 15.50 -14.77
N LYS A 20 -1.28 16.30 -14.31
CA LYS A 20 0.11 15.89 -14.16
C LYS A 20 0.71 16.48 -12.89
N VAL A 21 0.99 15.63 -11.90
CA VAL A 21 1.58 16.03 -10.61
C VAL A 21 2.50 14.90 -10.12
N PHE A 22 3.55 15.20 -9.35
CA PHE A 22 4.45 14.20 -8.76
C PHE A 22 5.14 13.26 -9.77
N LYS A 23 5.38 13.74 -10.99
CA LYS A 23 5.83 12.91 -12.14
C LYS A 23 4.84 11.81 -12.55
N LEU A 24 3.64 11.80 -11.97
CA LEU A 24 2.51 11.00 -12.40
C LEU A 24 1.69 11.80 -13.42
N CYS A 25 1.09 11.07 -14.34
CA CYS A 25 0.23 11.58 -15.38
C CYS A 25 -1.04 10.73 -15.37
N ILE A 26 -2.19 11.39 -15.32
CA ILE A 26 -3.49 10.73 -15.35
C ILE A 26 -4.19 11.13 -16.64
N THR A 27 -4.57 10.14 -17.44
CA THR A 27 -5.27 10.37 -18.71
C THR A 27 -6.77 10.19 -18.54
N GLN A 28 -7.52 10.57 -19.56
CA GLN A 28 -8.97 10.36 -19.58
C GLN A 28 -9.34 8.87 -19.52
N GLY A 29 -8.54 7.99 -20.14
CA GLY A 29 -8.71 6.55 -20.01
C GLY A 29 -8.55 6.05 -18.56
N ASP A 30 -7.64 6.67 -17.80
CA ASP A 30 -7.49 6.39 -16.37
C ASP A 30 -8.70 6.91 -15.57
N PHE A 31 -9.18 8.11 -15.88
CA PHE A 31 -10.39 8.69 -15.27
C PHE A 31 -11.65 7.86 -15.53
N ALA A 32 -11.76 7.19 -16.69
CA ALA A 32 -12.88 6.32 -16.99
C ALA A 32 -13.04 5.19 -15.97
N THR A 33 -11.96 4.79 -15.27
CA THR A 33 -12.03 3.78 -14.20
C THR A 33 -12.70 4.27 -12.93
N LEU A 34 -12.86 5.59 -12.75
CA LEU A 34 -13.63 6.19 -11.65
C LEU A 34 -15.15 6.16 -11.87
N LYS A 35 -15.61 5.72 -13.04
CA LYS A 35 -17.05 5.56 -13.31
C LYS A 35 -17.64 4.48 -12.40
N GLU A 36 -18.91 4.65 -12.08
CA GLU A 36 -19.64 3.71 -11.23
C GLU A 36 -19.60 2.28 -11.81
N GLY A 37 -19.32 1.30 -10.96
CA GLY A 37 -19.21 -0.11 -11.35
C GLY A 37 -17.87 -0.51 -12.00
N CYS A 38 -16.92 0.42 -12.19
CA CYS A 38 -15.59 0.10 -12.70
C CYS A 38 -14.57 -0.14 -11.57
N TRP A 39 -13.57 -0.98 -11.86
CA TRP A 39 -12.40 -1.16 -10.99
C TRP A 39 -11.38 -0.05 -11.22
N LEU A 40 -10.93 0.59 -10.15
CA LEU A 40 -9.86 1.58 -10.22
C LEU A 40 -8.57 0.94 -10.70
N ASN A 41 -7.86 1.62 -11.59
CA ASN A 41 -6.53 1.22 -11.98
C ASN A 41 -5.45 1.73 -11.01
N ASP A 42 -4.24 1.22 -11.20
CA ASP A 42 -3.06 1.55 -10.41
C ASP A 42 -2.69 3.04 -10.48
N LYS A 43 -2.83 3.68 -11.64
CA LYS A 43 -2.50 5.10 -11.83
C LYS A 43 -3.40 6.01 -11.00
N VAL A 44 -4.72 5.75 -11.00
CA VAL A 44 -5.68 6.53 -10.20
C VAL A 44 -5.33 6.43 -8.71
N ILE A 45 -5.05 5.23 -8.21
CA ILE A 45 -4.69 5.02 -6.81
C ILE A 45 -3.38 5.72 -6.45
N ASN A 46 -2.32 5.50 -7.24
CA ASN A 46 -1.04 6.16 -7.03
C ASN A 46 -1.16 7.69 -7.05
N PHE A 47 -1.98 8.23 -7.97
CA PHE A 47 -2.22 9.66 -8.09
C PHE A 47 -2.94 10.21 -6.86
N TYR A 48 -4.01 9.55 -6.43
CA TYR A 48 -4.78 9.98 -5.25
C TYR A 48 -3.96 9.93 -3.96
N LEU A 49 -3.18 8.87 -3.74
CA LEU A 49 -2.30 8.75 -2.57
C LEU A 49 -1.22 9.84 -2.58
N SER A 50 -0.71 10.22 -3.75
CA SER A 50 0.23 11.33 -3.89
C SER A 50 -0.41 12.68 -3.53
N LEU A 51 -1.70 12.89 -3.83
CA LEU A 51 -2.45 14.07 -3.38
C LEU A 51 -2.61 14.10 -1.86
N LEU A 52 -2.87 12.95 -1.22
CA LEU A 52 -2.94 12.86 0.24
C LEU A 52 -1.60 13.21 0.90
N MET A 53 -0.50 12.67 0.36
CA MET A 53 0.85 13.02 0.81
C MET A 53 1.12 14.53 0.67
N LYS A 54 0.69 15.15 -0.43
CA LYS A 54 0.80 16.60 -0.64
C LYS A 54 0.03 17.38 0.42
N ARG A 55 -1.26 17.07 0.56
CA ARG A 55 -2.16 17.76 1.50
C ARG A 55 -1.61 17.75 2.91
N ASN A 56 -1.14 16.59 3.38
CA ASN A 56 -0.62 16.44 4.73
C ASN A 56 0.76 17.11 4.91
N ARG A 57 1.57 17.21 3.85
CA ARG A 57 2.84 17.97 3.88
C ARG A 57 2.60 19.47 4.01
N ASP A 58 1.61 19.98 3.27
CA ASP A 58 1.34 21.42 3.17
C ASP A 58 0.55 21.96 4.38
N GLN A 59 -0.08 21.07 5.16
CA GLN A 59 -0.88 21.43 6.33
C GLN A 59 -0.08 21.34 7.64
N LEU A 60 0.12 22.48 8.30
CA LEU A 60 0.82 22.56 9.58
C LEU A 60 0.13 21.69 10.66
N GLY A 61 0.91 20.91 11.40
CA GLY A 61 0.40 20.02 12.46
C GLY A 61 -0.25 18.73 11.98
N SER A 62 -0.21 18.44 10.67
CA SER A 62 -0.71 17.17 10.12
C SER A 62 0.32 16.05 10.26
N LEU A 63 -0.20 14.81 10.19
CA LEU A 63 0.64 13.60 10.17
C LEU A 63 1.51 13.57 8.93
N LYS A 64 2.79 13.22 9.09
CA LYS A 64 3.69 12.92 7.98
C LYS A 64 3.29 11.58 7.38
N VAL A 65 2.78 11.61 6.16
CA VAL A 65 2.34 10.40 5.44
C VAL A 65 3.28 10.10 4.28
N PHE A 66 3.70 8.84 4.19
CA PHE A 66 4.35 8.29 3.02
C PHE A 66 3.47 7.21 2.38
N SER A 67 3.47 7.12 1.07
CA SER A 67 2.81 6.04 0.35
C SER A 67 3.78 5.37 -0.61
N PHE A 68 3.80 4.05 -0.58
CA PHE A 68 4.41 3.28 -1.64
C PHE A 68 3.57 3.33 -2.91
N SER A 69 4.22 3.01 -4.04
CA SER A 69 3.51 2.72 -5.28
C SER A 69 2.76 1.39 -5.16
N THR A 70 1.64 1.26 -5.85
CA THR A 70 0.85 0.03 -5.98
C THR A 70 1.65 -1.19 -6.46
N PHE A 71 2.79 -0.98 -7.13
CA PHE A 71 3.68 -2.05 -7.58
C PHE A 71 4.65 -2.55 -6.51
N PHE A 72 4.79 -1.84 -5.39
CA PHE A 72 5.74 -2.20 -4.34
C PHE A 72 5.43 -3.58 -3.77
N TYR A 73 4.17 -3.81 -3.40
CA TYR A 73 3.77 -5.06 -2.75
C TYR A 73 3.89 -6.27 -3.69
N SER A 74 3.39 -6.14 -4.91
CA SER A 74 3.50 -7.21 -5.91
C SER A 74 4.95 -7.54 -6.24
N LYS A 75 5.84 -6.53 -6.27
CA LYS A 75 7.27 -6.74 -6.48
C LYS A 75 7.94 -7.39 -5.27
N LEU A 76 7.58 -6.98 -4.06
CA LEU A 76 8.05 -7.61 -2.83
C LEU A 76 7.67 -9.10 -2.77
N GLN A 77 6.48 -9.45 -3.26
CA GLN A 77 6.00 -10.84 -3.32
C GLN A 77 6.62 -11.69 -4.45
N SER A 78 7.38 -11.12 -5.38
CA SER A 78 7.81 -11.81 -6.62
C SER A 78 8.92 -12.87 -6.43
N GLY A 79 9.06 -13.45 -5.24
CA GLY A 79 9.99 -14.54 -4.91
C GLY A 79 11.39 -14.10 -4.44
N GLU A 80 11.88 -12.94 -4.89
CA GLU A 80 13.18 -12.38 -4.48
C GLU A 80 13.11 -11.53 -3.18
N GLY A 81 11.89 -11.33 -2.65
CA GLY A 81 11.64 -10.68 -1.37
C GLY A 81 12.15 -9.24 -1.31
N HIS A 82 12.77 -8.88 -0.19
CA HIS A 82 13.24 -7.51 0.05
C HIS A 82 14.31 -7.04 -0.95
N ALA A 83 15.11 -7.95 -1.53
CA ALA A 83 16.25 -7.60 -2.37
C ALA A 83 15.87 -6.75 -3.59
N VAL A 84 14.68 -6.99 -4.17
CA VAL A 84 14.16 -6.27 -5.35
C VAL A 84 13.55 -4.91 -5.03
N VAL A 85 13.18 -4.67 -3.77
CA VAL A 85 12.57 -3.40 -3.34
C VAL A 85 13.46 -2.55 -2.42
N LYS A 86 14.61 -3.06 -1.98
CA LYS A 86 15.53 -2.37 -1.05
C LYS A 86 15.91 -0.94 -1.45
N ASN A 87 15.98 -0.66 -2.75
CA ASN A 87 16.37 0.65 -3.27
C ASN A 87 15.19 1.63 -3.41
N TRP A 88 13.94 1.18 -3.20
CA TRP A 88 12.75 2.01 -3.36
C TRP A 88 12.64 3.10 -2.28
N THR A 89 13.31 2.89 -1.15
CA THR A 89 13.39 3.83 -0.03
C THR A 89 14.77 4.47 0.10
N LYS A 90 15.66 4.32 -0.91
CA LYS A 90 17.05 4.80 -0.83
C LYS A 90 17.17 6.30 -0.54
N THR A 91 16.20 7.09 -0.99
CA THR A 91 16.19 8.55 -0.84
C THR A 91 15.27 9.05 0.29
N GLN A 92 14.57 8.14 0.97
CA GLN A 92 13.52 8.48 1.93
C GLN A 92 13.65 7.60 3.17
N ASP A 93 13.86 8.22 4.32
CA ASP A 93 13.81 7.52 5.59
C ASP A 93 12.35 7.36 6.03
N LEU A 94 11.85 6.12 6.02
CA LEU A 94 10.47 5.79 6.39
C LEU A 94 10.16 6.11 7.85
N PHE A 95 11.14 6.04 8.74
CA PHE A 95 10.93 6.22 10.18
C PHE A 95 10.71 7.69 10.58
N LEU A 96 10.90 8.62 9.64
CA LEU A 96 10.57 10.03 9.82
C LEU A 96 9.10 10.35 9.56
N PHE A 97 8.32 9.38 9.07
CA PHE A 97 6.89 9.50 8.84
C PHE A 97 6.09 8.93 10.01
N ASP A 98 4.88 9.45 10.21
CA ASP A 98 3.94 8.94 11.20
C ASP A 98 3.17 7.73 10.66
N LEU A 99 2.74 7.83 9.39
CA LEU A 99 1.98 6.79 8.69
C LEU A 99 2.64 6.41 7.38
N VAL A 100 2.70 5.10 7.10
CA VAL A 100 3.12 4.55 5.82
C VAL A 100 2.01 3.73 5.21
N PHE A 101 1.59 4.12 4.01
CA PHE A 101 0.57 3.46 3.21
C PHE A 101 1.20 2.49 2.22
N VAL A 102 0.71 1.25 2.22
CA VAL A 102 1.12 0.17 1.32
C VAL A 102 -0.13 -0.33 0.59
N PRO A 103 -0.39 0.14 -0.65
CA PRO A 103 -1.50 -0.37 -1.44
C PRO A 103 -1.24 -1.84 -1.83
N LEU A 104 -2.25 -2.68 -1.64
CA LEU A 104 -2.19 -4.11 -1.92
C LEU A 104 -3.07 -4.41 -3.15
N HIS A 105 -2.44 -4.80 -4.25
CA HIS A 105 -3.15 -5.29 -5.43
C HIS A 105 -3.34 -6.81 -5.33
N LEU A 106 -4.53 -7.23 -4.92
CA LEU A 106 -4.83 -8.63 -4.61
C LEU A 106 -5.67 -9.27 -5.72
N SER A 107 -5.06 -9.37 -6.92
CA SER A 107 -5.64 -9.87 -8.16
C SER A 107 -6.80 -9.06 -8.73
N MET A 108 -8.01 -9.21 -8.18
CA MET A 108 -9.22 -8.52 -8.63
C MET A 108 -9.74 -7.48 -7.64
N HIS A 109 -9.06 -7.27 -6.50
CA HIS A 109 -9.45 -6.25 -5.52
C HIS A 109 -8.26 -5.49 -4.96
N TRP A 110 -8.55 -4.30 -4.42
CA TRP A 110 -7.60 -3.45 -3.74
C TRP A 110 -7.83 -3.50 -2.23
N ALA A 111 -6.74 -3.65 -1.49
CA ALA A 111 -6.72 -3.45 -0.05
C ALA A 111 -5.62 -2.44 0.31
N LEU A 112 -5.64 -1.95 1.55
CA LEU A 112 -4.63 -1.01 2.04
C LEU A 112 -4.04 -1.53 3.35
N ALA A 113 -2.72 -1.73 3.38
CA ALA A 113 -2.00 -1.85 4.63
C ALA A 113 -1.49 -0.48 5.09
N VAL A 114 -1.64 -0.20 6.37
CA VAL A 114 -1.20 1.03 7.03
C VAL A 114 -0.28 0.65 8.17
N ILE A 115 0.95 1.15 8.12
CA ILE A 115 1.91 1.06 9.22
C ILE A 115 1.81 2.39 9.97
N ASP A 116 1.47 2.33 11.25
CA ASP A 116 1.44 3.48 12.15
C ASP A 116 2.56 3.34 13.16
N PHE A 117 3.58 4.19 13.02
CA PHE A 117 4.75 4.19 13.89
C PHE A 117 4.44 4.72 15.28
N LYS A 118 3.41 5.57 15.45
CA LYS A 118 3.03 6.13 16.75
C LYS A 118 2.32 5.10 17.61
N SER A 119 1.39 4.34 17.03
CA SER A 119 0.70 3.25 17.74
C SER A 119 1.45 1.91 17.68
N GLN A 120 2.52 1.83 16.89
CA GLN A 120 3.27 0.60 16.64
C GLN A 120 2.38 -0.52 16.09
N THR A 121 1.41 -0.16 15.24
CA THR A 121 0.47 -1.11 14.65
C THR A 121 0.63 -1.22 13.13
N ILE A 122 0.27 -2.39 12.62
CA ILE A 122 0.08 -2.62 11.19
C ILE A 122 -1.36 -3.05 11.02
N GLN A 123 -2.15 -2.20 10.37
CA GLN A 123 -3.57 -2.44 10.12
C GLN A 123 -3.78 -2.68 8.64
N CYS A 124 -4.78 -3.48 8.30
CA CYS A 124 -5.19 -3.63 6.92
C CYS A 124 -6.68 -3.45 6.77
N TYR A 125 -7.02 -2.73 5.72
CA TYR A 125 -8.35 -2.32 5.38
C TYR A 125 -8.73 -3.01 4.07
N ASP A 126 -9.68 -3.95 4.18
CA ASP A 126 -10.26 -4.69 3.08
C ASP A 126 -11.77 -4.46 3.05
N SER A 127 -12.27 -3.93 1.95
CA SER A 127 -13.71 -3.76 1.75
C SER A 127 -14.43 -5.08 1.48
N MET A 128 -13.71 -6.14 1.07
CA MET A 128 -14.27 -7.48 0.85
C MET A 128 -14.24 -8.36 2.11
N GLY A 129 -13.70 -7.85 3.22
CA GLY A 129 -13.65 -8.58 4.49
C GLY A 129 -12.82 -9.86 4.43
N GLN A 130 -11.92 -10.00 3.45
CA GLN A 130 -11.05 -11.17 3.38
C GLN A 130 -10.04 -11.12 4.53
N ARG A 131 -9.80 -12.26 5.16
CA ARG A 131 -8.69 -12.41 6.09
C ARG A 131 -7.40 -12.39 5.26
N HIS A 132 -6.72 -11.26 5.24
CA HIS A 132 -5.42 -11.14 4.59
C HIS A 132 -4.34 -11.89 5.38
N ASP A 133 -4.22 -13.18 5.11
CA ASP A 133 -3.08 -14.04 5.49
C ASP A 133 -1.75 -13.44 5.04
N ASP A 134 -1.81 -12.59 4.03
CA ASP A 134 -0.74 -11.83 3.42
C ASP A 134 -0.10 -10.77 4.35
N ILE A 135 -0.75 -10.37 5.45
CA ILE A 135 -0.18 -9.47 6.48
C ILE A 135 0.66 -10.23 7.50
N PHE A 136 0.37 -11.51 7.73
CA PHE A 136 1.17 -12.36 8.63
C PHE A 136 2.61 -12.44 8.18
N PHE A 137 2.83 -12.35 6.87
CA PHE A 137 4.14 -12.19 6.29
C PHE A 137 4.87 -10.97 6.84
N VAL A 138 4.23 -9.81 6.97
CA VAL A 138 4.90 -8.58 7.42
C VAL A 138 5.37 -8.71 8.87
N CYS A 139 4.56 -9.27 9.76
CA CYS A 139 4.97 -9.52 11.15
C CYS A 139 6.14 -10.52 11.23
N LYS A 140 6.11 -11.60 10.45
CA LYS A 140 7.22 -12.57 10.42
C LYS A 140 8.43 -12.08 9.63
N TYR A 141 8.25 -11.18 8.67
CA TYR A 141 9.34 -10.45 8.02
C TYR A 141 10.02 -9.52 9.02
N ALA A 142 9.26 -8.75 9.80
CA ALA A 142 9.80 -7.92 10.86
C ALA A 142 10.57 -8.74 11.89
N ASP A 143 10.03 -9.89 12.30
CA ASP A 143 10.67 -10.86 13.19
C ASP A 143 12.00 -11.37 12.61
N PHE A 144 11.99 -11.95 11.41
CA PHE A 144 13.20 -12.47 10.76
C PHE A 144 14.25 -11.37 10.49
N LEU A 145 13.82 -10.19 10.05
CA LEU A 145 14.70 -9.05 9.82
C LEU A 145 15.30 -8.52 11.12
N SER A 146 14.54 -8.46 12.22
CA SER A 146 15.05 -8.06 13.54
C SER A 146 16.13 -9.01 14.07
N GLN A 147 16.09 -10.26 13.63
CA GLN A 147 17.05 -11.30 13.99
C GLN A 147 18.20 -11.44 12.97
N GLY A 148 18.20 -10.65 11.89
CA GLY A 148 19.17 -10.78 10.80
C GLY A 148 19.08 -12.10 10.02
N LYS A 149 17.94 -12.80 10.11
CA LYS A 149 17.73 -14.11 9.47
C LYS A 149 17.29 -13.96 8.01
N PRO A 150 17.75 -14.85 7.11
CA PRO A 150 17.29 -14.87 5.73
C PRO A 150 15.82 -15.27 5.64
N LEU A 151 15.11 -14.68 4.68
CA LEU A 151 13.67 -14.82 4.52
C LEU A 151 13.33 -16.11 3.77
N THR A 152 13.19 -17.22 4.48
CA THR A 152 13.05 -18.57 3.90
C THR A 152 11.63 -19.15 3.91
N PHE A 153 10.64 -18.40 4.41
CA PHE A 153 9.28 -18.89 4.60
C PHE A 153 8.32 -18.54 3.45
N ARG A 154 7.27 -19.34 3.27
CA ARG A 154 6.31 -19.31 2.15
C ARG A 154 4.86 -19.20 2.62
N LYS A 155 3.93 -19.00 1.68
CA LYS A 155 2.49 -18.80 1.97
C LYS A 155 1.85 -20.03 2.64
N CYS A 156 2.36 -21.22 2.35
CA CYS A 156 1.93 -22.46 3.00
C CYS A 156 2.25 -22.52 4.50
N ASP A 157 3.19 -21.71 5.00
CA ASP A 157 3.64 -21.75 6.39
C ASP A 157 2.79 -20.85 7.31
N ILE A 158 1.94 -20.00 6.72
CA ILE A 158 1.11 -19.01 7.43
C ILE A 158 0.15 -19.62 8.46
N PRO A 159 -0.53 -20.76 8.20
CA PRO A 159 -1.36 -21.40 9.23
C PRO A 159 -0.57 -21.82 10.48
N VAL A 160 0.71 -22.18 10.32
CA VAL A 160 1.60 -22.53 11.45
C VAL A 160 2.02 -21.26 12.18
N PHE A 161 2.46 -20.22 11.46
CA PHE A 161 2.83 -18.94 12.08
C PHE A 161 1.68 -18.26 12.80
N ARG A 162 0.43 -18.46 12.34
CA ARG A 162 -0.76 -18.01 13.07
C ARG A 162 -0.85 -18.60 14.47
N LYS A 163 -0.68 -19.92 14.58
CA LYS A 163 -0.72 -20.61 15.87
C LYS A 163 0.44 -20.17 16.77
N ILE A 164 1.62 -19.98 16.18
CA ILE A 164 2.80 -19.47 16.87
C ILE A 164 2.53 -18.06 17.41
N MET A 165 2.03 -17.13 16.59
CA MET A 165 1.73 -15.77 17.06
C MET A 165 0.67 -15.72 18.15
N VAL A 166 -0.38 -16.56 18.07
CA VAL A 166 -1.36 -16.66 19.16
C VAL A 166 -0.69 -17.09 20.46
N TRP A 167 0.23 -18.06 20.39
CA TRP A 167 1.02 -18.47 21.55
C TRP A 167 1.93 -17.35 22.05
N GLU A 168 2.68 -16.70 21.16
CA GLU A 168 3.63 -15.62 21.48
C GLU A 168 2.94 -14.45 22.18
N ILE A 169 1.76 -14.05 21.70
CA ILE A 169 0.95 -12.96 22.27
C ILE A 169 0.39 -13.36 23.64
N THR A 170 -0.18 -14.57 23.75
CA THR A 170 -0.78 -15.04 25.02
C THR A 170 0.26 -15.23 26.13
N HIS A 171 1.51 -15.52 25.77
CA HIS A 171 2.61 -15.75 26.71
C HIS A 171 3.59 -14.58 26.80
N GLN A 172 3.36 -13.50 26.05
CA GLN A 172 4.22 -12.31 25.97
C GLN A 172 5.70 -12.66 25.71
N LYS A 173 5.94 -13.67 24.86
CA LYS A 173 7.27 -14.22 24.58
C LYS A 173 7.39 -14.65 23.13
N ILE A 174 8.44 -14.20 22.45
CA ILE A 174 8.80 -14.64 21.09
C ILE A 174 9.55 -15.98 21.16
N LEU A 175 9.24 -16.90 20.24
CA LEU A 175 9.89 -18.23 20.13
C LEU A 175 11.21 -18.18 19.33
#